data_AF-A0A842TY63-F1
#
_entry.id   AF-A0A842TY63-F1
#
_cell.length_a   1.000
_cell.length_b   1.000
_cell.length_c   1.000
_cell.angle_alpha   90.00
_cell.angle_beta   90.00
_cell.angle_gamma   90.00
#
_symmetry.space_group_name_H-M   'P 1'
#
loop_
_entity.id
_entity.type
_entity.pdbx_description
1 polymer ?
#
loop_
_entity_poly.entity_id
_entity_poly.type
_entity_poly.pdbx_seq_one_letter_code
_entity_poly.pdbx_strand_id
1 'polypeptide(L)'
;MGIENRIINYTLSKLFFPKVVVIDKPGVIYTKQDRLFGNPITRRRIVYYFEDILVELHKETVKQIGPKKTAELWYKIGKDVGTRFLLLSKVRKPNHLLIQPILDHIFAGLRSGGQSFAKKVKFNPRKKTLVLEGDNNVFCRKTGDGSFFAGLISGIMSFLVGENIETETRCNCPANCRIIADPKFKKKYIPDFSELAIDKKYFKMNFPVPISIPGNSPSFSDMIRFKKIRFNKRGKPTYSNKAIIPGEPGMVGITYLRMSKSIKNIDKILTKSSEKLANDIFKNKFSTPKKIKETLNLLCVLGYGIPSYRNLKEELEISFKFPPYSKYNYDFQARILNGFLNAVYNRRLRLIKYEKTTNKIIFLYS
;
A
#
# COMPACT_ATOMS: atom_id res chain seq x y z
N MET A 1 33.12 8.54 -7.50
CA MET A 1 31.72 8.08 -7.73
C MET A 1 31.31 8.57 -9.12
N GLY A 2 31.17 7.68 -10.10
CA GLY A 2 31.06 8.06 -11.52
C GLY A 2 29.79 8.85 -11.87
N ILE A 3 29.88 9.67 -12.92
CA ILE A 3 28.82 10.55 -13.43
C ILE A 3 27.54 9.77 -13.78
N GLU A 4 27.66 8.55 -14.33
CA GLU A 4 26.51 7.66 -14.61
C GLU A 4 25.67 7.33 -13.37
N ASN A 5 26.31 7.04 -12.23
CA ASN A 5 25.58 6.76 -10.99
C ASN A 5 24.85 8.00 -10.46
N ARG A 6 25.37 9.21 -10.71
CA ARG A 6 24.66 10.46 -10.38
C ARG A 6 23.46 10.67 -11.30
N ILE A 7 23.57 10.37 -12.59
CA ILE A 7 22.47 10.51 -13.56
C ILE A 7 21.36 9.49 -13.31
N ILE A 8 21.69 8.24 -12.98
CA ILE A 8 20.69 7.21 -12.63
C ILE A 8 19.99 7.58 -11.31
N ASN A 9 20.73 8.00 -10.29
CA ASN A 9 20.14 8.44 -9.02
C ASN A 9 19.28 9.71 -9.20
N TYR A 10 19.73 10.66 -10.03
CA TYR A 10 18.97 11.86 -10.36
C TYR A 10 17.68 11.51 -11.11
N THR A 11 17.76 10.66 -12.14
CA THR A 11 16.61 10.26 -12.96
C THR A 11 15.59 9.44 -12.16
N LEU A 12 16.03 8.53 -11.31
CA LEU A 12 15.13 7.75 -10.43
C LEU A 12 14.52 8.59 -9.29
N SER A 13 15.25 9.59 -8.76
CA SER A 13 14.76 10.46 -7.67
C SER A 13 13.92 11.66 -8.14
N LYS A 14 14.08 12.10 -9.40
CA LYS A 14 13.45 13.32 -9.94
C LYS A 14 12.49 13.09 -11.11
N LEU A 15 12.72 12.09 -11.96
CA LEU A 15 11.99 11.96 -13.24
C LEU A 15 10.94 10.83 -13.25
N PHE A 16 11.15 9.72 -12.53
CA PHE A 16 10.20 8.59 -12.56
C PHE A 16 9.03 8.68 -11.56
N PHE A 17 9.13 9.53 -10.55
CA PHE A 17 8.04 9.78 -9.60
C PHE A 17 7.62 11.24 -9.74
N PRO A 18 6.37 11.51 -10.17
CA PRO A 18 5.90 12.88 -10.19
C PRO A 18 5.76 13.32 -8.73
N LYS A 19 6.82 14.00 -8.27
CA LYS A 19 7.01 14.74 -7.00
C LYS A 19 7.76 13.98 -5.90
N VAL A 20 8.72 14.69 -5.33
CA VAL A 20 9.82 14.23 -4.44
C VAL A 20 9.40 13.10 -3.50
N VAL A 21 10.00 11.92 -3.71
CA VAL A 21 9.92 10.80 -2.78
C VAL A 21 11.15 10.85 -1.89
N VAL A 22 10.96 11.03 -0.58
CA VAL A 22 12.04 10.85 0.38
C VAL A 22 12.11 9.37 0.69
N ILE A 23 13.13 8.72 0.12
CA ILE A 23 13.41 7.27 0.21
C ILE A 23 14.80 6.99 0.81
N ASP A 24 15.56 8.04 1.05
CA ASP A 24 16.91 8.08 1.59
C ASP A 24 16.94 8.04 3.13
N LYS A 25 15.78 8.23 3.79
CA LYS A 25 15.66 8.11 5.25
C LYS A 25 15.30 6.66 5.66
N PRO A 26 16.11 6.00 6.50
CA PRO A 26 15.78 4.69 7.03
C PRO A 26 14.44 4.68 7.75
N GLY A 27 13.62 3.66 7.49
CA GLY A 27 12.34 3.46 8.16
C GLY A 27 11.22 4.37 7.69
N VAL A 28 11.49 5.44 6.94
CA VAL A 28 10.53 6.49 6.62
C VAL A 28 10.51 6.79 5.13
N ILE A 29 9.38 6.49 4.49
CA ILE A 29 9.14 6.85 3.10
C ILE A 29 7.95 7.79 3.02
N TYR A 30 8.10 8.89 2.29
CA TYR A 30 6.95 9.72 1.98
C TYR A 30 7.00 10.31 0.58
N THR A 31 5.82 10.49 0.01
CA THR A 31 5.63 11.27 -1.21
C THR A 31 5.22 12.69 -0.85
N LYS A 32 5.78 13.64 -1.57
CA LYS A 32 5.39 15.05 -1.52
C LYS A 32 4.52 15.31 -2.74
N GLN A 33 3.34 15.90 -2.59
CA GLN A 33 2.48 16.29 -3.70
C GLN A 33 2.34 17.83 -3.75
N ASP A 34 3.04 18.49 -4.68
CA ASP A 34 2.98 19.95 -4.87
C ASP A 34 1.67 20.38 -5.57
N ARG A 35 1.02 21.43 -5.03
CA ARG A 35 0.12 22.45 -5.63
C ARG A 35 -0.88 22.08 -6.75
N LEU A 36 -1.32 20.84 -6.92
CA LEU A 36 -2.29 20.48 -7.97
C LEU A 36 -3.77 20.70 -7.59
N PHE A 37 -4.05 21.07 -6.34
CA PHE A 37 -5.42 21.24 -5.81
C PHE A 37 -5.64 22.57 -5.07
N GLY A 38 -4.83 23.59 -5.37
CA GLY A 38 -4.91 24.90 -4.69
C GLY A 38 -4.46 24.92 -3.22
N ASN A 39 -4.04 23.78 -2.66
CA ASN A 39 -3.53 23.64 -1.30
C ASN A 39 -1.99 23.61 -1.24
N PRO A 40 -1.38 23.97 -0.09
CA PRO A 40 0.05 23.78 0.11
C PRO A 40 0.43 22.31 -0.03
N ILE A 41 1.72 22.09 -0.29
CA ILE A 41 2.39 20.80 -0.40
C ILE A 41 1.76 19.75 0.53
N THR A 42 1.19 18.68 -0.03
CA THR A 42 0.65 17.58 0.77
C THR A 42 1.68 16.47 0.89
N ARG A 43 1.98 16.02 2.11
CA ARG A 43 2.89 14.89 2.35
C ARG A 43 2.08 13.64 2.70
N ARG A 44 2.50 12.48 2.21
CA ARG A 44 1.86 11.20 2.53
C ARG A 44 2.89 10.17 2.94
N ARG A 45 2.65 9.49 4.06
CA ARG A 45 3.46 8.34 4.47
C ARG A 45 3.20 7.19 3.52
N ILE A 46 4.26 6.57 3.02
CA ILE A 46 4.21 5.39 2.18
C ILE A 46 4.83 4.22 2.93
N VAL A 47 4.19 3.07 2.81
CA VAL A 47 4.70 1.76 3.21
C VAL A 47 4.62 0.87 1.98
N TYR A 48 5.65 0.07 1.73
CA TYR A 48 5.64 -0.92 0.66
C TYR A 48 5.17 -2.27 1.20
N TYR A 49 4.22 -2.88 0.50
CA TYR A 49 3.63 -4.17 0.83
C TYR A 49 3.92 -5.17 -0.28
N PHE A 50 4.08 -6.45 0.05
CA PHE A 50 4.19 -7.48 -0.97
C PHE A 50 2.83 -7.76 -1.60
N GLU A 51 2.79 -7.71 -2.93
CA GLU A 51 1.57 -7.97 -3.70
C GLU A 51 0.98 -9.36 -3.41
N ASP A 52 1.85 -10.36 -3.21
CA ASP A 52 1.47 -11.75 -2.94
C ASP A 52 0.56 -11.88 -1.70
N ILE A 53 0.75 -11.03 -0.68
CA ILE A 53 -0.05 -11.06 0.54
C ILE A 53 -1.51 -10.68 0.25
N LEU A 54 -1.71 -9.61 -0.53
CA LEU A 54 -3.06 -9.15 -0.91
C LEU A 54 -3.75 -10.13 -1.87
N VAL A 55 -2.98 -10.76 -2.76
CA VAL A 55 -3.49 -11.78 -3.68
C VAL A 55 -3.97 -13.02 -2.91
N GLU A 56 -3.20 -13.48 -1.92
CA GLU A 56 -3.61 -14.61 -1.09
C GLU A 56 -4.85 -14.26 -0.25
N LEU A 57 -4.89 -13.05 0.32
CA LEU A 57 -6.06 -12.57 1.04
C LEU A 57 -7.32 -12.59 0.15
N HIS A 58 -7.22 -12.17 -1.11
CA HIS A 58 -8.33 -12.25 -2.07
C HIS A 58 -8.76 -13.69 -2.33
N LYS A 59 -7.82 -14.58 -2.65
CA LYS A 59 -8.11 -16.00 -2.93
C LYS A 59 -8.80 -16.67 -1.75
N GLU A 60 -8.35 -16.43 -0.53
CA GLU A 60 -8.99 -16.95 0.68
C GLU A 60 -10.37 -16.32 0.91
N THR A 61 -10.56 -15.04 0.56
CA THR A 61 -11.89 -14.41 0.59
C THR A 61 -12.84 -15.12 -0.40
N VAL A 62 -12.40 -15.38 -1.64
CA VAL A 62 -13.19 -16.12 -2.64
C VAL A 62 -13.59 -17.50 -2.11
N LYS A 63 -12.66 -18.22 -1.50
CA LYS A 63 -12.94 -19.55 -0.91
C LYS A 63 -13.98 -19.49 0.21
N GLN A 64 -13.96 -18.46 1.05
CA GLN A 64 -14.86 -18.37 2.21
C GLN A 64 -16.25 -17.85 1.88
N ILE A 65 -16.38 -16.83 1.02
CA ILE A 65 -17.66 -16.14 0.79
C ILE A 65 -18.12 -16.19 -0.67
N GLY A 66 -17.36 -16.84 -1.54
CA GLY A 66 -17.67 -16.95 -2.97
C GLY A 66 -17.23 -15.73 -3.79
N PRO A 67 -17.08 -15.90 -5.12
CA PRO A 67 -16.52 -14.87 -6.01
C PRO A 67 -17.38 -13.61 -6.08
N LYS A 68 -18.71 -13.74 -6.13
CA LYS A 68 -19.63 -12.59 -6.22
C LYS A 68 -19.57 -11.69 -4.99
N LYS A 69 -19.68 -12.27 -3.78
CA LYS A 69 -19.58 -11.50 -2.53
C LYS A 69 -18.17 -10.93 -2.33
N THR A 70 -17.13 -11.64 -2.79
CA THR A 70 -15.76 -11.14 -2.80
C THR A 70 -15.63 -9.89 -3.67
N ALA A 71 -16.09 -9.95 -4.93
CA ALA A 71 -16.08 -8.81 -5.83
C ALA A 71 -16.80 -7.59 -5.23
N GLU A 72 -17.96 -7.81 -4.61
CA GLU A 72 -18.69 -6.75 -3.91
C GLU A 72 -17.93 -6.16 -2.71
N LEU A 73 -17.31 -7.00 -1.88
CA LEU A 73 -16.50 -6.56 -0.75
C LEU A 73 -15.28 -5.75 -1.20
N TRP A 74 -14.53 -6.28 -2.17
CA TRP A 74 -13.34 -5.60 -2.70
C TRP A 74 -13.70 -4.30 -3.43
N TYR A 75 -14.86 -4.23 -4.09
CA TYR A 75 -15.40 -2.98 -4.63
C TYR A 75 -15.61 -1.94 -3.52
N LYS A 76 -16.27 -2.31 -2.42
CA LYS A 76 -16.51 -1.40 -1.29
C LYS A 76 -15.19 -0.91 -0.67
N ILE A 77 -14.25 -1.84 -0.42
CA ILE A 77 -12.91 -1.51 0.07
C ILE A 77 -12.20 -0.55 -0.89
N GLY A 78 -12.24 -0.83 -2.19
CA GLY A 78 -11.67 0.02 -3.22
C GLY A 78 -12.23 1.44 -3.14
N LYS A 79 -13.56 1.57 -3.03
CA LYS A 79 -14.25 2.86 -2.96
C LYS A 79 -13.83 3.65 -1.73
N ASP A 80 -13.77 3.01 -0.57
CA ASP A 80 -13.27 3.61 0.67
C ASP A 80 -11.83 4.09 0.53
N VAL A 81 -10.96 3.28 -0.07
CA VAL A 81 -9.54 3.61 -0.32
C VAL A 81 -9.42 4.80 -1.29
N GLY A 82 -10.21 4.82 -2.37
CA GLY A 82 -10.22 5.91 -3.36
C GLY A 82 -10.71 7.23 -2.76
N THR A 83 -11.76 7.19 -1.95
CA THR A 83 -12.25 8.37 -1.23
C THR A 83 -11.23 8.87 -0.21
N ARG A 84 -10.63 7.96 0.59
CA ARG A 84 -9.57 8.31 1.53
C ARG A 84 -8.35 8.94 0.85
N PHE A 85 -7.95 8.46 -0.33
CA PHE A 85 -6.84 9.00 -1.11
C PHE A 85 -7.03 10.50 -1.37
N LEU A 86 -8.24 10.94 -1.73
CA LEU A 86 -8.54 12.33 -2.00
C LEU A 86 -8.71 13.16 -0.73
N LEU A 87 -9.30 12.59 0.33
CA LEU A 87 -9.33 13.22 1.65
C LEU A 87 -7.90 13.54 2.15
N LEU A 88 -6.96 12.60 2.04
CA LEU A 88 -5.53 12.77 2.37
C LEU A 88 -4.86 13.93 1.65
N SER A 89 -5.32 14.23 0.45
CA SER A 89 -4.81 15.32 -0.37
C SER A 89 -5.35 16.68 0.04
N LYS A 90 -6.34 16.71 0.96
CA LYS A 90 -7.14 17.90 1.29
C LYS A 90 -7.68 18.57 0.03
N VAL A 91 -8.04 17.81 -1.00
CA VAL A 91 -8.53 18.37 -2.27
C VAL A 91 -9.84 19.11 -2.01
N ARG A 92 -9.90 20.41 -2.36
CA ARG A 92 -11.20 21.08 -2.54
C ARG A 92 -11.80 20.60 -3.86
N LYS A 93 -13.13 20.53 -3.94
CA LYS A 93 -13.83 20.14 -5.18
C LYS A 93 -13.27 20.98 -6.34
N PRO A 94 -12.63 20.36 -7.35
CA PRO A 94 -11.98 21.11 -8.41
C PRO A 94 -13.00 21.71 -9.36
N ASN A 95 -12.61 22.77 -10.08
CA ASN A 95 -13.37 23.22 -11.25
C ASN A 95 -13.46 22.04 -12.24
N HIS A 96 -14.64 21.84 -12.85
CA HIS A 96 -14.91 20.75 -13.78
C HIS A 96 -13.92 20.69 -14.96
N LEU A 97 -13.40 21.85 -15.39
CA LEU A 97 -12.37 21.95 -16.45
C LEU A 97 -11.02 21.32 -16.04
N LEU A 98 -10.75 21.22 -14.75
CA LEU A 98 -9.50 20.69 -14.21
C LEU A 98 -9.57 19.18 -13.90
N ILE A 99 -10.74 18.56 -14.00
CA ILE A 99 -10.92 17.14 -13.63
C ILE A 99 -10.05 16.23 -14.51
N GLN A 100 -10.02 16.42 -15.83
CA GLN A 100 -9.20 15.57 -16.72
C GLN A 100 -7.69 15.69 -16.39
N PRO A 101 -7.07 16.89 -16.32
CA PRO A 101 -5.67 17.03 -15.89
C PRO A 101 -5.37 16.41 -14.52
N ILE A 102 -6.31 16.53 -13.57
CA ILE A 102 -6.20 15.89 -12.26
C ILE A 102 -6.18 14.37 -12.38
N LEU A 103 -7.10 13.80 -13.16
CA LEU A 103 -7.17 12.36 -13.38
C LEU A 103 -5.90 11.85 -14.07
N ASP A 104 -5.40 12.55 -15.09
CA ASP A 104 -4.15 12.19 -15.77
C ASP A 104 -2.97 12.19 -14.78
N HIS A 105 -2.89 13.20 -13.90
CA HIS A 105 -1.87 13.25 -12.87
C HIS A 105 -1.99 12.10 -11.86
N ILE A 106 -3.20 11.81 -11.37
CA ILE A 106 -3.46 10.72 -10.42
C ILE A 106 -3.05 9.38 -11.06
N PHE A 107 -3.51 9.09 -12.28
CA PHE A 107 -3.23 7.82 -12.93
C PHE A 107 -1.80 7.67 -13.41
N ALA A 108 -1.11 8.76 -13.77
CA ALA A 108 0.32 8.75 -14.03
C ALA A 108 1.11 8.35 -12.77
N GLY A 109 0.78 8.93 -11.62
CA GLY A 109 1.41 8.58 -10.33
C GLY A 109 1.10 7.15 -9.89
N LEU A 110 -0.15 6.70 -10.03
CA LEU A 110 -0.49 5.30 -9.77
C LEU A 110 0.26 4.37 -10.74
N ARG A 111 0.39 4.72 -12.02
CA ARG A 111 1.12 3.92 -13.01
C ARG A 111 2.61 3.81 -12.67
N SER A 112 3.27 4.90 -12.26
CA SER A 112 4.69 4.86 -11.90
C SER A 112 4.96 4.05 -10.64
N GLY A 113 4.04 4.06 -9.67
CA GLY A 113 4.06 3.15 -8.52
C GLY A 113 3.70 1.70 -8.85
N GLY A 114 3.44 1.41 -10.13
CA GLY A 114 2.98 0.11 -10.61
C GLY A 114 1.53 -0.20 -10.27
N GLN A 115 0.80 0.71 -9.62
CA GLN A 115 -0.55 0.58 -9.08
C GLN A 115 -1.69 0.88 -10.06
N SER A 116 -1.46 1.32 -11.30
CA SER A 116 -2.53 1.52 -12.29
C SER A 116 -2.33 0.67 -13.54
N PHE A 117 -3.44 0.23 -14.13
CA PHE A 117 -3.48 -0.43 -15.43
C PHE A 117 -3.80 0.54 -16.57
N ALA A 118 -4.39 1.70 -16.24
CA ALA A 118 -4.94 2.61 -17.22
C ALA A 118 -3.82 3.19 -18.07
N LYS A 119 -3.81 2.84 -19.36
CA LYS A 119 -3.01 3.45 -20.43
C LYS A 119 -3.73 4.66 -21.01
N LYS A 120 -5.06 4.56 -21.14
CA LYS A 120 -5.95 5.63 -21.60
C LYS A 120 -6.88 6.06 -20.47
N VAL A 121 -7.02 7.37 -20.30
CA VAL A 121 -7.88 8.03 -19.30
C VAL A 121 -8.71 9.06 -20.05
N LYS A 122 -10.02 8.86 -20.17
CA LYS A 122 -10.91 9.78 -20.89
C LYS A 122 -12.11 10.17 -20.03
N PHE A 123 -12.21 11.44 -19.68
CA PHE A 123 -13.32 12.02 -18.93
C PHE A 123 -14.19 12.89 -19.85
N ASN A 124 -15.51 12.68 -19.78
CA ASN A 124 -16.49 13.53 -20.42
C ASN A 124 -17.13 14.44 -19.36
N PRO A 125 -16.84 15.76 -19.33
CA PRO A 125 -17.35 16.65 -18.29
C PRO A 125 -18.87 16.86 -18.36
N ARG A 126 -19.47 16.80 -19.56
CA ARG A 126 -20.93 16.96 -19.73
C ARG A 126 -21.71 15.78 -19.18
N LYS A 127 -21.25 14.56 -19.47
CA LYS A 127 -21.87 13.31 -19.00
C LYS A 127 -21.37 12.87 -17.61
N LYS A 128 -20.29 13.50 -17.13
CA LYS A 128 -19.55 13.13 -15.91
C LYS A 128 -19.06 11.67 -15.92
N THR A 129 -18.82 11.14 -17.11
CA THR A 129 -18.40 9.75 -17.32
C THR A 129 -16.88 9.67 -17.46
N LEU A 130 -16.24 8.72 -16.79
CA LEU A 130 -14.82 8.39 -16.96
C LEU A 130 -14.67 7.01 -17.60
N VAL A 131 -13.82 6.89 -18.61
CA VAL A 131 -13.42 5.61 -19.20
C VAL A 131 -11.93 5.42 -19.02
N LEU A 132 -11.56 4.30 -18.40
CA LEU A 132 -10.17 3.85 -18.24
C LEU A 132 -9.95 2.56 -19.00
N GLU A 133 -8.87 2.50 -19.78
CA GLU A 133 -8.49 1.30 -20.54
C GLU A 133 -7.00 1.02 -20.38
N GLY A 134 -6.64 -0.26 -20.22
CA GLY A 134 -5.26 -0.71 -20.34
C GLY A 134 -5.04 -2.13 -19.83
N ASP A 135 -3.81 -2.42 -19.43
CA ASP A 135 -3.34 -3.79 -19.20
C ASP A 135 -2.61 -3.91 -17.86
N ASN A 136 -2.38 -5.15 -17.43
CA ASN A 136 -1.49 -5.51 -16.33
C ASN A 136 -1.87 -4.89 -14.98
N ASN A 137 -3.18 -4.76 -14.75
CA ASN A 137 -3.75 -4.43 -13.45
C ASN A 137 -3.12 -5.29 -12.36
N VAL A 138 -2.62 -4.62 -11.32
CA VAL A 138 -1.77 -5.24 -10.28
C VAL A 138 -2.42 -6.47 -9.70
N PHE A 139 -3.67 -6.28 -9.31
CA PHE A 139 -4.46 -7.24 -8.58
C PHE A 139 -5.10 -8.24 -9.55
N CYS A 140 -5.79 -7.72 -10.57
CA CYS A 140 -6.54 -8.55 -11.51
C CYS A 140 -5.65 -9.50 -12.31
N ARG A 141 -4.36 -9.19 -12.57
CA ARG A 141 -3.47 -10.13 -13.26
C ARG A 141 -3.21 -11.43 -12.48
N LYS A 142 -3.40 -11.42 -11.16
CA LYS A 142 -3.18 -12.58 -10.28
C LYS A 142 -4.48 -13.16 -9.72
N THR A 143 -5.57 -12.38 -9.72
CA THR A 143 -6.86 -12.78 -9.14
C THR A 143 -7.98 -12.96 -10.17
N GLY A 144 -7.83 -12.42 -11.39
CA GLY A 144 -8.91 -12.33 -12.38
C GLY A 144 -9.99 -11.31 -12.03
N ASP A 145 -9.85 -10.55 -10.93
CA ASP A 145 -10.88 -9.66 -10.41
C ASP A 145 -10.45 -8.19 -10.45
N GLY A 146 -11.21 -7.35 -11.17
CA GLY A 146 -10.99 -5.91 -11.29
C GLY A 146 -11.72 -5.07 -10.23
N SER A 147 -12.49 -5.70 -9.34
CA SER A 147 -13.48 -5.01 -8.50
C SER A 147 -12.88 -4.00 -7.53
N PHE A 148 -11.71 -4.30 -6.94
CA PHE A 148 -10.98 -3.33 -6.10
C PHE A 148 -10.65 -2.04 -6.84
N PHE A 149 -10.17 -2.18 -8.07
CA PHE A 149 -9.83 -1.03 -8.90
C PHE A 149 -11.07 -0.25 -9.32
N ALA A 150 -12.14 -0.94 -9.68
CA ALA A 150 -13.44 -0.32 -9.94
C ALA A 150 -13.88 0.57 -8.78
N GLY A 151 -13.88 0.00 -7.58
CA GLY A 151 -14.17 0.71 -6.34
C GLY A 151 -13.28 1.93 -6.19
N LEU A 152 -11.96 1.78 -6.35
CA LEU A 152 -11.01 2.88 -6.24
C LEU A 152 -11.33 4.02 -7.20
N ILE A 153 -11.68 3.73 -8.45
CA ILE A 153 -12.10 4.74 -9.43
C ILE A 153 -13.41 5.39 -9.01
N SER A 154 -14.38 4.60 -8.58
CA SER A 154 -15.67 5.09 -8.08
C SER A 154 -15.47 6.06 -6.91
N GLY A 155 -14.61 5.74 -5.94
CA GLY A 155 -14.32 6.60 -4.80
C GLY A 155 -13.63 7.91 -5.19
N ILE A 156 -12.70 7.85 -6.15
CA ILE A 156 -12.03 9.04 -6.71
C ILE A 156 -13.04 9.92 -7.44
N MET A 157 -13.82 9.34 -8.35
CA MET A 157 -14.77 10.09 -9.17
C MET A 157 -15.90 10.70 -8.34
N SER A 158 -16.45 9.96 -7.38
CA SER A 158 -17.50 10.50 -6.51
C SER A 158 -17.05 11.75 -5.77
N PHE A 159 -15.79 11.77 -5.31
CA PHE A 159 -15.23 12.93 -4.64
C PHE A 159 -15.01 14.10 -5.60
N LEU A 160 -14.40 13.86 -6.77
CA LEU A 160 -14.06 14.93 -7.73
C LEU A 160 -15.32 15.59 -8.32
N VAL A 161 -16.35 14.79 -8.63
CA VAL A 161 -17.62 15.27 -9.18
C VAL A 161 -18.54 15.82 -8.07
N GLY A 162 -18.40 15.34 -6.84
CA GLY A 162 -19.21 15.73 -5.69
C GLY A 162 -20.62 15.12 -5.69
N GLU A 163 -20.80 13.98 -6.33
CA GLU A 163 -22.02 13.16 -6.31
C GLU A 163 -21.62 11.68 -6.36
N ASN A 164 -22.55 10.75 -6.11
CA ASN A 164 -22.21 9.33 -6.16
C ASN A 164 -21.98 8.85 -7.61
N ILE A 165 -20.74 8.51 -7.97
CA ILE A 165 -20.36 7.90 -9.24
C ILE A 165 -20.02 6.44 -9.00
N GLU A 166 -20.59 5.56 -9.81
CA GLU A 166 -20.42 4.11 -9.69
C GLU A 166 -19.69 3.58 -10.91
N THR A 167 -19.17 2.36 -10.83
CA THR A 167 -18.32 1.81 -11.89
C THR A 167 -18.73 0.40 -12.29
N GLU A 168 -18.58 0.13 -13.59
CA GLU A 168 -18.61 -1.21 -14.16
C GLU A 168 -17.21 -1.59 -14.66
N THR A 169 -16.89 -2.88 -14.55
CA THR A 169 -15.62 -3.43 -15.03
C THR A 169 -15.83 -4.53 -16.03
N ARG A 170 -15.08 -4.48 -17.12
CA ARG A 170 -14.95 -5.55 -18.11
C ARG A 170 -13.46 -5.79 -18.31
N CYS A 171 -12.93 -6.86 -17.73
CA CYS A 171 -11.50 -7.13 -17.77
C CYS A 171 -11.22 -8.57 -18.20
N ASN A 172 -10.39 -8.73 -19.23
CA ASN A 172 -9.85 -10.01 -19.66
C ASN A 172 -8.39 -10.16 -19.19
N CYS A 173 -8.20 -10.17 -17.86
CA CYS A 173 -6.87 -10.03 -17.27
C CYS A 173 -5.90 -11.14 -17.70
N PRO A 174 -4.62 -10.82 -17.97
CA PRO A 174 -3.95 -9.54 -17.70
C PRO A 174 -4.13 -8.46 -18.78
N ALA A 175 -4.79 -8.75 -19.89
CA ALA A 175 -4.98 -7.81 -21.00
C ALA A 175 -6.34 -7.09 -20.93
N ASN A 176 -6.51 -6.02 -21.69
CA ASN A 176 -7.81 -5.47 -22.06
C ASN A 176 -8.78 -5.29 -20.87
N CYS A 177 -8.35 -4.53 -19.87
CA CYS A 177 -9.19 -4.14 -18.75
C CYS A 177 -9.78 -2.75 -19.01
N ARG A 178 -11.10 -2.67 -19.00
CA ARG A 178 -11.87 -1.44 -19.17
C ARG A 178 -12.75 -1.20 -17.95
N ILE A 179 -12.64 -0.01 -17.38
CA ILE A 179 -13.48 0.46 -16.28
C ILE A 179 -14.21 1.70 -16.75
N ILE A 180 -15.53 1.72 -16.57
CA ILE A 180 -16.39 2.85 -16.90
C ILE A 180 -16.97 3.34 -15.58
N ALA A 181 -16.79 4.63 -15.27
CA ALA A 181 -17.45 5.30 -14.16
C ALA A 181 -18.56 6.19 -14.71
N ASP A 182 -19.79 6.01 -14.26
CA ASP A 182 -20.95 6.74 -14.78
C ASP A 182 -21.99 6.98 -13.67
N PRO A 183 -22.59 8.18 -13.57
CA PRO A 183 -23.65 8.47 -12.59
C PRO A 183 -24.93 7.64 -12.81
N LYS A 184 -25.14 7.07 -14.01
CA LYS A 184 -26.35 6.30 -14.33
C LYS A 184 -26.37 4.88 -13.75
N PHE A 185 -25.22 4.36 -13.30
CA PHE A 185 -25.18 3.01 -12.74
C PHE A 185 -25.90 2.96 -11.38
N LYS A 186 -26.80 1.98 -11.23
CA LYS A 186 -27.79 1.92 -10.14
C LYS A 186 -27.26 1.43 -8.79
N LYS A 187 -26.12 0.71 -8.75
CA LYS A 187 -25.55 0.17 -7.51
C LYS A 187 -25.19 1.34 -6.60
N LYS A 188 -25.56 1.34 -5.33
CA LYS A 188 -25.20 2.44 -4.41
C LYS A 188 -24.40 1.91 -3.23
N TYR A 189 -23.10 2.17 -3.24
CA TYR A 189 -22.31 2.15 -2.01
C TYR A 189 -21.79 3.55 -1.75
N ILE A 190 -22.22 4.19 -0.67
CA ILE A 190 -21.77 5.54 -0.30
C ILE A 190 -20.76 5.40 0.82
N PRO A 191 -19.49 5.81 0.63
CA PRO A 191 -18.48 5.79 1.68
C PRO A 191 -18.86 6.72 2.84
N ASP A 192 -18.58 6.31 4.07
CA ASP A 192 -18.71 7.17 5.24
C ASP A 192 -17.48 8.08 5.34
N PHE A 193 -17.65 9.36 5.00
CA PHE A 193 -16.57 10.34 5.00
C PHE A 193 -15.99 10.57 6.40
N SER A 194 -16.79 10.43 7.46
CA SER A 194 -16.34 10.58 8.84
C SER A 194 -15.46 9.39 9.26
N GLU A 195 -15.88 8.17 8.89
CA GLU A 195 -15.09 6.95 9.09
C GLU A 195 -13.78 7.02 8.29
N LEU A 196 -13.73 7.68 7.13
CA LEU A 196 -12.55 7.78 6.27
C LEU A 196 -11.65 8.98 6.53
N ALA A 197 -12.14 9.98 7.27
CA ALA A 197 -11.43 11.22 7.57
C ALA A 197 -10.06 10.97 8.20
N ILE A 198 -9.11 11.87 7.92
CA ILE A 198 -7.76 11.79 8.47
C ILE A 198 -7.79 12.26 9.93
N ASP A 199 -7.17 11.50 10.83
CA ASP A 199 -6.97 11.93 12.21
C ASP A 199 -6.09 13.19 12.27
N LYS A 200 -6.42 14.15 13.15
CA LYS A 200 -5.62 15.36 13.39
C LYS A 200 -4.16 15.04 13.72
N LYS A 201 -3.90 13.91 14.38
CA LYS A 201 -2.55 13.44 14.74
C LYS A 201 -1.76 12.89 13.56
N TYR A 202 -2.39 12.58 12.43
CA TYR A 202 -1.74 11.90 11.30
C TYR A 202 -0.44 12.57 10.85
N PHE A 203 -0.48 13.89 10.61
CA PHE A 203 0.68 14.62 10.10
C PHE A 203 1.80 14.72 11.15
N LYS A 204 1.44 14.95 12.42
CA LYS A 204 2.41 15.01 13.53
C LYS A 204 3.13 13.68 13.70
N MET A 205 2.41 12.56 13.61
CA MET A 205 2.95 11.22 13.87
C MET A 205 3.73 10.65 12.68
N ASN A 206 3.33 10.94 11.44
CA ASN A 206 3.97 10.37 10.24
C ASN A 206 5.16 11.18 9.70
N PHE A 207 5.28 12.46 10.07
CA PHE A 207 6.35 13.35 9.60
C PHE A 207 7.10 14.03 10.75
N PRO A 208 7.69 13.26 11.68
CA PRO A 208 8.46 13.83 12.78
C PRO A 208 9.71 14.56 12.27
N VAL A 209 10.11 15.60 13.00
CA VAL A 209 11.38 16.33 12.79
C VAL A 209 12.53 15.33 12.96
N PRO A 210 13.59 15.37 12.12
CA PRO A 210 14.66 14.40 12.19
C PRO A 210 15.32 14.40 13.58
N ILE A 211 15.33 13.24 14.22
CA ILE A 211 16.18 12.89 15.36
C ILE A 211 17.28 11.99 14.79
N SER A 212 18.44 11.94 15.45
CA SER A 212 19.57 11.08 15.06
C SER A 212 19.10 9.67 14.66
N ILE A 213 19.34 9.33 13.39
CA ILE A 213 19.05 8.00 12.85
C ILE A 213 20.26 7.11 13.17
N PRO A 214 20.08 5.89 13.70
CA PRO A 214 21.19 4.98 13.93
C PRO A 214 21.97 4.74 12.63
N GLY A 215 23.30 4.91 12.64
CA GLY A 215 24.15 4.95 11.44
C GLY A 215 24.14 3.69 10.56
N ASN A 216 23.56 2.57 11.02
CA ASN A 216 23.59 1.28 10.32
C ASN A 216 22.24 0.83 9.73
N SER A 217 21.18 1.65 9.79
CA SER A 217 19.87 1.26 9.25
C SER A 217 19.78 1.58 7.75
N PRO A 218 19.41 0.62 6.88
CA PRO A 218 19.32 0.89 5.45
C PRO A 218 18.07 1.68 5.08
N SER A 219 18.21 2.57 4.09
CA SER A 219 17.11 3.25 3.43
C SER A 219 16.59 2.49 2.20
N PHE A 220 15.43 2.89 1.69
CA PHE A 220 14.91 2.34 0.43
C PHE A 220 15.83 2.67 -0.76
N SER A 221 16.42 3.87 -0.75
CA SER A 221 17.44 4.30 -1.72
C SER A 221 18.67 3.40 -1.70
N ASP A 222 19.17 3.02 -0.51
CA ASP A 222 20.32 2.12 -0.38
C ASP A 222 20.03 0.78 -1.05
N MET A 223 18.84 0.22 -0.84
CA MET A 223 18.46 -1.07 -1.43
C MET A 223 18.33 -1.02 -2.96
N ILE A 224 17.93 0.12 -3.53
CA ILE A 224 17.98 0.34 -4.99
C ILE A 224 19.44 0.41 -5.45
N ARG A 225 20.26 1.24 -4.78
CA ARG A 225 21.68 1.43 -5.12
C ARG A 225 22.45 0.10 -5.13
N PHE A 226 22.17 -0.77 -4.16
CA PHE A 226 22.77 -2.11 -4.05
C PHE A 226 22.01 -3.20 -4.82
N LYS A 227 21.08 -2.84 -5.72
CA LYS A 227 20.32 -3.75 -6.59
C LYS A 227 19.56 -4.87 -5.84
N LYS A 228 19.26 -4.66 -4.56
CA LYS A 228 18.40 -5.55 -3.74
C LYS A 228 16.93 -5.30 -4.04
N ILE A 229 16.56 -4.03 -4.28
CA ILE A 229 15.31 -3.67 -4.93
C ILE A 229 15.59 -3.40 -6.41
N ARG A 230 14.83 -4.06 -7.29
CA ARG A 230 14.98 -3.95 -8.75
C ARG A 230 13.66 -3.58 -9.39
N PHE A 231 13.71 -2.85 -10.50
CA PHE A 231 12.54 -2.58 -11.31
C PHE A 231 12.46 -3.59 -12.45
N ASN A 232 11.31 -4.25 -12.62
CA ASN A 232 11.11 -5.16 -13.74
C ASN A 232 10.90 -4.39 -15.06
N LYS A 233 10.79 -5.10 -16.19
CA LYS A 233 10.54 -4.51 -17.53
C LYS A 233 9.29 -3.61 -17.60
N ARG A 234 8.39 -3.70 -16.62
CA ARG A 234 7.15 -2.91 -16.52
C ARG A 234 7.26 -1.76 -15.50
N GLY A 235 8.47 -1.45 -15.03
CA GLY A 235 8.72 -0.39 -14.06
C GLY A 235 8.24 -0.69 -12.63
N LYS A 236 7.93 -1.96 -12.30
CA LYS A 236 7.45 -2.31 -10.95
C LYS A 236 8.62 -2.66 -10.03
N PRO A 237 8.68 -2.09 -8.81
CA PRO A 237 9.71 -2.45 -7.85
C PRO A 237 9.50 -3.88 -7.33
N THR A 238 10.60 -4.59 -7.17
CA THR A 238 10.65 -5.99 -6.74
C THR A 238 11.75 -6.16 -5.71
N TYR A 239 11.52 -7.00 -4.71
CA TYR A 239 12.51 -7.46 -3.74
C TYR A 239 12.56 -8.98 -3.80
N SER A 240 13.74 -9.57 -4.01
CA SER A 240 13.90 -11.03 -4.21
C SER A 240 12.92 -11.61 -5.27
N ASN A 241 12.75 -10.90 -6.39
CA ASN A 241 11.80 -11.20 -7.48
C ASN A 241 10.31 -11.17 -7.09
N LYS A 242 9.97 -10.73 -5.88
CA LYS A 242 8.59 -10.53 -5.43
C LYS A 242 8.21 -9.06 -5.62
N ALA A 243 7.05 -8.80 -6.23
CA ALA A 243 6.58 -7.44 -6.45
C ALA A 243 6.18 -6.79 -5.12
N ILE A 244 6.65 -5.56 -4.92
CA ILE A 244 6.22 -4.70 -3.82
C ILE A 244 5.40 -3.55 -4.38
N ILE A 245 4.37 -3.13 -3.66
CA ILE A 245 3.47 -2.04 -4.05
C ILE A 245 3.47 -0.99 -2.94
N PRO A 246 3.54 0.31 -3.27
CA PRO A 246 3.39 1.34 -2.26
C PRO A 246 1.96 1.31 -1.69
N GLY A 247 1.74 1.95 -0.55
CA GLY A 247 0.42 2.10 0.05
C GLY A 247 0.47 3.07 1.22
N GLU A 248 -0.58 3.86 1.39
CA GLU A 248 -0.73 4.65 2.61
C GLU A 248 -1.21 3.71 3.75
N PRO A 249 -0.63 3.79 4.96
CA PRO A 249 -0.94 2.86 6.05
C PRO A 249 -2.45 2.70 6.34
N GLY A 250 -3.21 3.79 6.27
CA GLY A 250 -4.64 3.75 6.50
C GLY A 250 -5.46 3.07 5.41
N MET A 251 -4.99 3.03 4.16
CA MET A 251 -5.66 2.27 3.08
C MET A 251 -5.63 0.76 3.35
N VAL A 252 -4.50 0.28 3.85
CA VAL A 252 -4.34 -1.13 4.24
C VAL A 252 -5.09 -1.41 5.54
N GLY A 253 -5.11 -0.46 6.47
CA GLY A 253 -5.95 -0.54 7.67
C GLY A 253 -7.45 -0.65 7.38
N ILE A 254 -7.98 0.10 6.40
CA ILE A 254 -9.35 -0.04 5.90
C ILE A 254 -9.58 -1.45 5.35
N THR A 255 -8.66 -1.92 4.52
CA THR A 255 -8.76 -3.26 3.92
C THR A 255 -8.86 -4.32 5.01
N TYR A 256 -7.99 -4.27 6.02
CA TYR A 256 -8.03 -5.18 7.16
C TYR A 256 -9.35 -5.08 7.95
N LEU A 257 -9.80 -3.87 8.30
CA LEU A 257 -11.02 -3.65 9.07
C LEU A 257 -12.28 -4.18 8.36
N ARG A 258 -12.40 -3.94 7.06
CA ARG A 258 -13.57 -4.40 6.28
C ARG A 258 -13.53 -5.93 6.12
N MET A 259 -12.35 -6.49 5.93
CA MET A 259 -12.15 -7.93 5.80
C MET A 259 -12.40 -8.66 7.11
N SER A 260 -11.91 -8.15 8.25
CA SER A 260 -12.09 -8.80 9.55
C SER A 260 -13.57 -8.91 9.96
N LYS A 261 -14.42 -8.00 9.47
CA LYS A 261 -15.88 -8.07 9.63
C LYS A 261 -16.57 -9.06 8.69
N SER A 262 -15.92 -9.45 7.59
CA SER A 262 -16.54 -10.19 6.49
C SER A 262 -16.06 -11.63 6.35
N ILE A 263 -14.84 -11.94 6.82
CA ILE A 263 -14.24 -13.27 6.72
C ILE A 263 -13.67 -13.73 8.06
N LYS A 264 -13.71 -15.05 8.31
CA LYS A 264 -13.17 -15.65 9.52
C LYS A 264 -11.66 -15.81 9.40
N ASN A 265 -10.96 -15.74 10.53
CA ASN A 265 -9.53 -16.06 10.64
C ASN A 265 -8.60 -15.23 9.73
N ILE A 266 -8.93 -13.96 9.45
CA ILE A 266 -8.08 -13.06 8.65
C ILE A 266 -6.64 -13.02 9.16
N ASP A 267 -6.46 -13.02 10.48
CA ASP A 267 -5.15 -13.02 11.13
C ASP A 267 -4.29 -14.22 10.74
N LYS A 268 -4.91 -15.40 10.68
CA LYS A 268 -4.25 -16.65 10.27
C LYS A 268 -3.89 -16.61 8.80
N ILE A 269 -4.76 -16.06 7.95
CA ILE A 269 -4.51 -15.91 6.51
C ILE A 269 -3.30 -15.00 6.27
N LEU A 270 -3.28 -13.82 6.89
CA LEU A 270 -2.17 -12.86 6.76
C LEU A 270 -0.86 -13.44 7.28
N THR A 271 -0.89 -14.08 8.45
CA THR A 271 0.29 -14.70 9.07
C THR A 271 0.86 -15.80 8.17
N LYS A 272 0.02 -16.74 7.70
CA LYS A 272 0.46 -17.85 6.83
C LYS A 272 0.97 -17.36 5.48
N SER A 273 0.28 -16.40 4.85
CA SER A 273 0.71 -15.83 3.57
C SER A 273 2.08 -15.15 3.70
N SER A 274 2.26 -14.39 4.78
CA SER A 274 3.53 -13.73 5.08
C SER A 274 4.65 -14.73 5.41
N GLU A 275 4.35 -15.81 6.14
CA GLU A 275 5.30 -16.89 6.44
C GLU A 275 5.77 -17.62 5.17
N LYS A 276 4.85 -17.95 4.27
CA LYS A 276 5.18 -18.53 2.96
C LYS A 276 6.10 -17.61 2.16
N LEU A 277 5.78 -16.32 2.11
CA LEU A 277 6.60 -15.32 1.45
C LEU A 277 8.01 -15.21 2.08
N ALA A 278 8.10 -15.22 3.40
CA ALA A 278 9.37 -15.16 4.11
C ALA A 278 10.24 -16.39 3.84
N ASN A 279 9.64 -17.58 3.82
CA ASN A 279 10.33 -18.82 3.43
C ASN A 279 10.88 -18.76 2.00
N ASP A 280 10.09 -18.24 1.05
CA ASP A 280 10.53 -18.01 -0.34
C ASP A 280 11.71 -17.03 -0.44
N ILE A 281 11.74 -16.01 0.43
CA ILE A 281 12.80 -14.99 0.47
C ILE A 281 14.09 -15.56 1.10
N PHE A 282 13.98 -16.31 2.19
CA PHE A 282 15.14 -16.82 2.92
C PHE A 282 15.73 -18.12 2.35
N LYS A 283 14.93 -18.98 1.71
CA LYS A 283 15.33 -20.27 1.08
C LYS A 283 16.34 -21.09 1.90
N ASN A 284 16.19 -21.17 3.22
CA ASN A 284 17.11 -21.84 4.16
C ASN A 284 18.58 -21.36 4.15
N LYS A 285 18.90 -20.22 3.55
CA LYS A 285 20.30 -19.77 3.34
C LYS A 285 20.95 -19.09 4.55
N PHE A 286 20.22 -18.89 5.64
CA PHE A 286 20.62 -17.99 6.73
C PHE A 286 20.36 -18.60 8.10
N SER A 287 21.30 -18.40 9.04
CA SER A 287 21.09 -18.64 10.46
C SER A 287 19.99 -17.73 11.01
N THR A 288 19.35 -18.12 12.12
CA THR A 288 18.28 -17.35 12.77
C THR A 288 18.67 -15.88 13.02
N PRO A 289 19.87 -15.55 13.58
CA PRO A 289 20.26 -14.15 13.76
C PRO A 289 20.33 -13.35 12.45
N LYS A 290 20.78 -13.98 11.36
CA LYS A 290 20.85 -13.36 10.04
C LYS A 290 19.47 -13.18 9.41
N LYS A 291 18.56 -14.13 9.58
CA LYS A 291 17.15 -14.00 9.15
C LYS A 291 16.43 -12.88 9.92
N ILE A 292 16.64 -12.75 11.24
CA ILE A 292 16.11 -11.63 12.04
C ILE A 292 16.64 -10.31 11.48
N LYS A 293 17.97 -10.17 11.33
CA LYS A 293 18.59 -8.95 10.81
C LYS A 293 18.04 -8.56 9.44
N GLU A 294 17.92 -9.50 8.51
CA GLU A 294 17.33 -9.24 7.19
C GLU A 294 15.84 -8.86 7.27
N THR A 295 15.07 -9.47 8.18
CA THR A 295 13.66 -9.10 8.42
C THR A 295 13.56 -7.65 8.90
N LEU A 296 14.37 -7.26 9.88
CA LEU A 296 14.39 -5.90 10.42
C LEU A 296 14.84 -4.87 9.37
N ASN A 297 15.88 -5.20 8.60
CA ASN A 297 16.32 -4.38 7.47
C ASN A 297 15.20 -4.22 6.43
N LEU A 298 14.49 -5.30 6.11
CA LEU A 298 13.39 -5.27 5.15
C LEU A 298 12.25 -4.38 5.63
N LEU A 299 11.80 -4.52 6.88
CA LEU A 299 10.77 -3.64 7.46
C LEU A 299 11.19 -2.17 7.43
N CYS A 300 12.45 -1.89 7.79
CA CYS A 300 13.02 -0.56 7.75
C CYS A 300 12.97 0.04 6.34
N VAL A 301 13.47 -0.71 5.37
CA VAL A 301 13.49 -0.33 3.96
C VAL A 301 12.09 -0.11 3.42
N LEU A 302 11.11 -0.94 3.78
CA LEU A 302 9.74 -0.84 3.28
C LEU A 302 8.91 0.25 3.98
N GLY A 303 9.49 1.02 4.90
CA GLY A 303 8.84 2.18 5.52
C GLY A 303 8.04 1.89 6.79
N TYR A 304 8.26 0.73 7.43
CA TYR A 304 7.57 0.33 8.67
C TYR A 304 8.09 1.05 9.94
N GLY A 305 9.05 1.98 9.80
CA GLY A 305 9.80 2.57 10.91
C GLY A 305 11.19 1.95 11.04
N ILE A 306 11.95 2.32 12.06
CA ILE A 306 13.27 1.75 12.36
C ILE A 306 13.06 0.70 13.45
N PRO A 307 13.09 -0.59 13.11
CA PRO A 307 12.82 -1.62 14.08
C PRO A 307 14.06 -1.94 14.92
N SER A 308 13.84 -2.29 16.18
CA SER A 308 14.80 -2.99 17.03
C SER A 308 14.12 -4.18 17.66
N TYR A 309 14.91 -5.14 18.14
CA TYR A 309 14.37 -6.30 18.84
C TYR A 309 15.12 -6.58 20.13
N ARG A 310 14.40 -7.17 21.07
CA ARG A 310 14.95 -7.75 22.30
C ARG A 310 14.43 -9.17 22.42
N ASN A 311 15.36 -10.11 22.54
CA ASN A 311 15.03 -11.50 22.81
C ASN A 311 15.08 -11.73 24.33
N LEU A 312 13.94 -12.05 24.92
CA LEU A 312 13.79 -12.46 26.32
C LEU A 312 13.61 -13.98 26.35
N LYS A 313 13.69 -14.61 27.54
CA LYS A 313 13.63 -16.08 27.66
C LYS A 313 12.40 -16.68 26.96
N GLU A 314 11.23 -16.10 27.18
CA GLU A 314 9.94 -16.60 26.67
C GLU A 314 9.31 -15.68 25.62
N GLU A 315 9.84 -14.47 25.47
CA GLU A 315 9.25 -13.40 24.67
C GLU A 315 10.22 -12.83 23.64
N LEU A 316 9.66 -12.38 22.53
CA LEU A 316 10.32 -11.55 21.55
C LEU A 316 9.61 -10.20 21.47
N GLU A 317 10.32 -9.14 21.86
CA GLU A 317 9.84 -7.77 21.73
C GLU A 317 10.42 -7.16 20.46
N ILE A 318 9.56 -6.66 19.57
CA ILE A 318 9.93 -5.80 18.43
C ILE A 318 9.42 -4.39 18.69
N SER A 319 10.31 -3.40 18.70
CA SER A 319 9.94 -1.99 18.87
C SER A 319 10.26 -1.19 17.61
N PHE A 320 9.47 -0.15 17.32
CA PHE A 320 9.66 0.69 16.14
C PHE A 320 9.87 2.15 16.53
N LYS A 321 10.97 2.76 16.06
CA LYS A 321 11.06 4.22 15.99
C LYS A 321 10.34 4.69 14.73
N PHE A 322 9.51 5.73 14.85
CA PHE A 322 8.76 6.33 13.73
C PHE A 322 7.90 5.33 12.92
N PRO A 323 7.10 4.47 13.57
CA PRO A 323 6.20 3.59 12.83
C PRO A 323 5.19 4.40 12.02
N PRO A 324 4.72 3.86 10.88
CA PRO A 324 3.65 4.49 10.13
C PRO A 324 2.39 4.56 10.99
N TYR A 325 1.84 5.76 11.12
CA TYR A 325 0.63 5.99 11.91
C TYR A 325 -0.62 6.00 11.04
N SER A 326 -1.65 5.32 11.53
CA SER A 326 -3.01 5.35 11.02
C SER A 326 -3.99 5.33 12.20
N LYS A 327 -5.22 5.84 11.99
CA LYS A 327 -6.30 5.69 12.98
C LYS A 327 -6.82 4.26 13.03
N TYR A 328 -6.74 3.55 11.91
CA TYR A 328 -6.89 2.10 11.84
C TYR A 328 -5.65 1.47 12.48
N ASN A 329 -5.85 0.46 13.32
CA ASN A 329 -4.83 -0.20 14.13
C ASN A 329 -3.65 -0.76 13.30
N TYR A 330 -2.60 -1.22 13.98
CA TYR A 330 -1.38 -1.77 13.35
C TYR A 330 -1.46 -3.28 13.10
N ASP A 331 -2.66 -3.86 13.20
CA ASP A 331 -2.85 -5.31 13.20
C ASP A 331 -2.38 -5.94 11.90
N PHE A 332 -2.73 -5.35 10.76
CA PHE A 332 -2.30 -5.88 9.45
C PHE A 332 -0.77 -6.02 9.36
N GLN A 333 -0.05 -4.96 9.74
CA GLN A 333 1.42 -4.95 9.76
C GLN A 333 1.97 -5.95 10.79
N ALA A 334 1.35 -6.04 11.97
CA ALA A 334 1.75 -6.98 13.02
C ALA A 334 1.57 -8.45 12.58
N ARG A 335 0.50 -8.79 11.86
CA ARG A 335 0.28 -10.14 11.30
C ARG A 335 1.27 -10.47 10.20
N ILE A 336 1.62 -9.50 9.35
CA ILE A 336 2.71 -9.68 8.38
C ILE A 336 4.02 -9.98 9.11
N LEU A 337 4.38 -9.18 10.12
CA LEU A 337 5.57 -9.40 10.93
C LEU A 337 5.56 -10.80 11.59
N ASN A 338 4.42 -11.22 12.16
CA ASN A 338 4.28 -12.53 12.77
C ASN A 338 4.64 -13.66 11.79
N GLY A 339 4.22 -13.57 10.52
CA GLY A 339 4.56 -14.58 9.52
C GLY A 339 6.05 -14.61 9.20
N PHE A 340 6.69 -13.45 9.05
CA PHE A 340 8.14 -13.38 8.88
C PHE A 340 8.88 -14.01 10.07
N LEU A 341 8.46 -13.69 11.29
CA LEU A 341 9.09 -14.22 12.49
C LEU A 341 8.86 -15.74 12.64
N ASN A 342 7.69 -16.27 12.27
CA ASN A 342 7.48 -17.71 12.23
C ASN A 342 8.52 -18.41 11.33
N ALA A 343 8.74 -17.87 10.12
CA ALA A 343 9.74 -18.39 9.17
C ALA A 343 11.20 -18.23 9.65
N VAL A 344 11.47 -17.18 10.44
CA VAL A 344 12.78 -16.92 11.04
C VAL A 344 13.12 -17.96 12.08
N TYR A 345 12.20 -18.21 13.02
CA TYR A 345 12.43 -19.12 14.14
C TYR A 345 12.03 -20.58 13.86
N ASN A 346 11.43 -20.85 12.70
CA ASN A 346 10.89 -22.15 12.32
C ASN A 346 9.93 -22.73 13.39
N ARG A 347 9.14 -21.85 14.01
CA ARG A 347 8.11 -22.20 14.99
C ARG A 347 7.00 -21.18 14.94
N ARG A 348 5.82 -21.56 15.43
CA ARG A 348 4.73 -20.62 15.60
C ARG A 348 5.10 -19.64 16.70
N LEU A 349 4.88 -18.35 16.46
CA LEU A 349 4.90 -17.33 17.50
C LEU A 349 3.48 -16.83 17.73
N ARG A 350 3.12 -16.62 18.99
CA ARG A 350 1.84 -16.03 19.37
C ARG A 350 2.01 -14.53 19.57
N LEU A 351 1.45 -13.71 18.68
CA LEU A 351 1.28 -12.29 18.92
C LEU A 351 0.40 -12.07 20.16
N ILE A 352 0.97 -11.51 21.23
CA ILE A 352 0.24 -11.21 22.47
C ILE A 352 -0.43 -9.84 22.37
N LYS A 353 0.35 -8.83 22.01
CA LYS A 353 -0.04 -7.43 22.20
C LYS A 353 0.69 -6.51 21.22
N TYR A 354 -0.03 -5.49 20.78
CA TYR A 354 0.55 -4.28 20.20
C TYR A 354 0.30 -3.11 21.16
N GLU A 355 1.39 -2.49 21.62
CA GLU A 355 1.35 -1.32 22.49
C GLU A 355 1.53 -0.05 21.67
N LYS A 356 0.43 0.68 21.45
CA LYS A 356 0.42 1.89 20.62
C LYS A 356 1.23 3.05 21.20
N THR A 357 1.36 3.14 22.53
CA THR A 357 2.11 4.20 23.22
C THR A 357 3.61 4.03 23.09
N THR A 358 4.10 2.79 23.24
CA THR A 358 5.52 2.43 23.20
C THR A 358 5.96 1.98 21.81
N ASN A 359 5.03 1.80 20.87
CA ASN A 359 5.25 1.25 19.53
C ASN A 359 5.91 -0.13 19.55
N LYS A 360 5.51 -0.96 20.53
CA LYS A 360 6.04 -2.30 20.74
C LYS A 360 5.05 -3.37 20.27
N ILE A 361 5.59 -4.44 19.72
CA ILE A 361 4.87 -5.67 19.39
C ILE A 361 5.53 -6.80 20.16
N ILE A 362 4.75 -7.52 20.97
CA ILE A 362 5.25 -8.58 21.85
C ILE A 362 4.73 -9.93 21.34
N PHE A 363 5.65 -10.88 21.17
CA PHE A 363 5.37 -12.26 20.75
C PHE A 363 5.84 -13.24 21.83
N LEU A 364 5.07 -14.30 22.07
CA LEU A 364 5.52 -15.47 22.85
C LEU A 364 6.05 -16.55 21.94
N TYR A 365 7.11 -17.21 22.42
CA TYR A 365 7.51 -18.52 21.91
C TYR A 365 6.45 -19.55 22.35
N SER A 366 5.75 -20.13 21.39
CA SER A 366 4.78 -21.22 21.65
C SER A 366 5.39 -22.60 21.47
#